data_AF-A0A2S6U539-F1
#
_entry.id   AF-A0A2S6U539-F1
#
_cell.length_a   1.000
_cell.length_b   1.000
_cell.length_c   1.000
_cell.angle_alpha   90.00
_cell.angle_beta   90.00
_cell.angle_gamma   90.00
#
_symmetry.space_group_name_H-M   'P 1'
#
loop_
_entity.id
_entity.type
_entity.pdbx_description
1 polymer ?
#
loop_
_entity_poly.entity_id
_entity_poly.type
_entity_poly.pdbx_seq_one_letter_code
_entity_poly.pdbx_strand_id
1 'polypeptide(L)'
;MNDLDRLRSELMAAIADAADVAALEQIRVLALGKKGRITSMMKDLGTLDADERKAFGQALNILKTDIAKAIGSHHDDLSSKELDARLMEERVDVTLPARSEQQGRIHPISQTIDEVVAILGEMGFTVVEGPDIEDDWHNFTALNIPPDHPARQEHDTFYLPGNSDDERVVLRTHTSPVQIRTMQMTEPPLRIIAPGRTYRCDDDATHSPMFHQVEGLVVDETTHMGHLKGCLIDFCRAFFGIEDLPVRFRPSYFPFTEPSAEVDIGCTREGGEFRIGHGDDWMEILGCGMVNSRVLDNCNIDSTRYQGFAFGLGIERMAMLKYGIPDLRTFYESDLRWLRHYGFSALDVPSMVGGLNR
;
A
#
# COMPACT_ATOMS: atom_id res chain seq x y z
N MET A 1 -37.96 -74.24 -9.86
CA MET A 1 -37.35 -72.90 -9.69
C MET A 1 -35.97 -72.99 -10.33
N ASN A 2 -35.70 -72.18 -11.36
CA ASN A 2 -34.51 -72.33 -12.19
C ASN A 2 -33.25 -71.98 -11.36
N ASP A 3 -32.13 -72.67 -11.55
CA ASP A 3 -30.90 -72.46 -10.73
C ASP A 3 -30.38 -71.00 -10.84
N LEU A 4 -30.65 -70.34 -11.96
CA LEU A 4 -30.41 -68.92 -12.20
C LEU A 4 -31.22 -67.98 -11.29
N ASP A 5 -32.47 -68.31 -10.98
CA ASP A 5 -33.34 -67.47 -10.14
C ASP A 5 -32.89 -67.53 -8.67
N ARG A 6 -32.39 -68.70 -8.24
CA ARG A 6 -31.77 -68.87 -6.93
C ARG A 6 -30.48 -68.06 -6.83
N LEU A 7 -29.58 -68.18 -7.82
CA LEU A 7 -28.34 -67.41 -7.85
C LEU A 7 -28.58 -65.89 -7.86
N ARG A 8 -29.58 -65.42 -8.63
CA ARG A 8 -30.01 -64.03 -8.63
C ARG A 8 -30.41 -63.57 -7.24
N SER A 9 -31.28 -64.32 -6.57
CA SER A 9 -31.80 -63.96 -5.25
C SER A 9 -30.69 -63.94 -4.20
N GLU A 10 -29.79 -64.94 -4.21
CA GLU A 10 -28.63 -65.00 -3.32
C GLU A 10 -27.70 -63.79 -3.49
N LEU A 11 -27.34 -63.43 -4.74
CA LEU A 11 -26.43 -62.32 -5.01
C LEU A 11 -27.08 -60.97 -4.72
N MET A 12 -28.36 -60.79 -5.04
CA MET A 12 -29.10 -59.56 -4.73
C MET A 12 -29.22 -59.34 -3.22
N ALA A 13 -29.46 -60.41 -2.45
CA ALA A 13 -29.46 -60.33 -0.98
C ALA A 13 -28.06 -59.98 -0.44
N ALA A 14 -27.01 -60.64 -0.93
CA ALA A 14 -25.64 -60.34 -0.51
C ALA A 14 -25.23 -58.89 -0.82
N ILE A 15 -25.62 -58.36 -1.98
CA ILE A 15 -25.39 -56.94 -2.34
C ILE A 15 -26.10 -56.02 -1.36
N ALA A 16 -27.38 -56.28 -1.06
CA ALA A 16 -28.17 -55.46 -0.14
C ALA A 16 -27.60 -55.49 1.30
N ASP A 17 -27.05 -56.62 1.73
CA ASP A 17 -26.47 -56.81 3.07
C ASP A 17 -25.01 -56.31 3.19
N ALA A 18 -24.39 -55.88 2.08
CA ALA A 18 -23.03 -55.38 2.10
C ALA A 18 -22.93 -54.08 2.92
N ALA A 19 -22.19 -54.11 4.03
CA ALA A 19 -22.09 -53.00 4.99
C ALA A 19 -21.14 -51.88 4.57
N ASP A 20 -20.17 -52.18 3.69
CA ASP A 20 -19.15 -51.25 3.25
C ASP A 20 -18.67 -51.56 1.82
N VAL A 21 -17.91 -50.63 1.23
CA VAL A 21 -17.39 -50.74 -0.14
C VAL A 21 -16.47 -51.96 -0.29
N ALA A 22 -15.75 -52.36 0.76
CA ALA A 22 -14.86 -53.51 0.72
C ALA A 22 -15.64 -54.84 0.69
N ALA A 23 -16.72 -54.97 1.45
CA ALA A 23 -17.64 -56.09 1.44
C ALA A 23 -18.34 -56.21 0.08
N LEU A 24 -18.77 -55.08 -0.50
CA LEU A 24 -19.37 -55.04 -1.82
C LEU A 24 -18.37 -55.46 -2.93
N GLU A 25 -17.10 -55.08 -2.81
CA GLU A 25 -16.04 -55.49 -3.72
C GLU A 25 -15.76 -56.99 -3.64
N GLN A 26 -15.80 -57.59 -2.44
CA GLN A 26 -15.72 -59.05 -2.29
C GLN A 26 -16.86 -59.77 -3.02
N ILE A 27 -18.09 -59.24 -2.94
CA ILE A 27 -19.26 -59.79 -3.66
C ILE A 27 -19.08 -59.64 -5.17
N ARG A 28 -18.56 -58.51 -5.64
CA ARG A 28 -18.24 -58.29 -7.07
C ARG A 28 -17.24 -59.33 -7.58
N VAL A 29 -16.18 -59.60 -6.83
CA VAL A 29 -15.17 -60.62 -7.19
C VAL A 29 -15.77 -62.03 -7.21
N LEU A 30 -16.61 -62.38 -6.22
CA LEU A 30 -17.28 -63.69 -6.14
C LEU A 30 -18.31 -63.91 -7.25
N ALA A 31 -19.01 -62.85 -7.70
CA ALA A 31 -20.03 -62.94 -8.74
C ALA A 31 -19.44 -62.83 -10.16
N LEU A 32 -18.66 -61.76 -10.41
CA LEU A 32 -18.24 -61.29 -11.73
C LEU A 32 -16.73 -61.42 -11.99
N GLY A 33 -15.94 -61.84 -11.00
CA GLY A 33 -14.49 -62.02 -11.15
C GLY A 33 -14.10 -63.13 -12.14
N LYS A 34 -12.80 -63.29 -12.39
CA LYS A 34 -12.26 -64.30 -13.34
C LYS A 34 -12.66 -65.75 -13.01
N LYS A 35 -12.86 -66.04 -11.72
CA LYS A 35 -13.37 -67.32 -11.18
C LYS A 35 -14.75 -67.17 -10.52
N GLY A 36 -15.46 -66.07 -10.81
CA GLY A 36 -16.76 -65.78 -10.22
C GLY A 36 -17.85 -66.75 -10.70
N ARG A 37 -18.90 -66.91 -9.91
CA ARG A 37 -20.00 -67.85 -10.18
C ARG A 37 -20.63 -67.63 -11.56
N ILE A 38 -20.91 -66.37 -11.94
CA ILE A 38 -21.50 -66.03 -13.24
C ILE A 38 -20.49 -66.25 -14.37
N THR A 39 -19.21 -65.92 -14.15
CA THR A 39 -18.14 -66.13 -15.14
C THR A 39 -17.85 -67.62 -15.39
N SER A 40 -18.00 -68.48 -14.38
CA SER A 40 -17.89 -69.94 -14.53
C SER A 40 -19.03 -70.47 -15.39
N MET A 41 -20.28 -70.10 -15.08
CA MET A 41 -21.44 -70.53 -15.86
C MET A 41 -21.41 -70.02 -17.31
N MET A 42 -20.75 -68.88 -17.59
CA MET A 42 -20.49 -68.44 -18.97
C MET A 42 -19.53 -69.36 -19.73
N LYS A 43 -18.55 -69.98 -19.05
CA LYS A 43 -17.62 -70.92 -19.71
C LYS A 43 -18.31 -72.23 -20.05
N ASP A 44 -19.24 -72.64 -19.19
CA ASP A 44 -20.01 -73.88 -19.35
C ASP A 44 -21.06 -73.79 -20.48
N LEU A 45 -21.38 -72.59 -21.01
CA LEU A 45 -22.21 -72.42 -22.22
C LEU A 45 -21.67 -73.17 -23.45
N GLY A 46 -20.36 -73.44 -23.50
CA GLY A 46 -19.72 -74.17 -24.59
C GLY A 46 -20.23 -75.60 -24.74
N THR A 47 -20.77 -76.22 -23.68
CA THR A 47 -21.17 -77.64 -23.65
C THR A 47 -22.64 -77.90 -24.01
N LEU A 48 -23.45 -76.85 -24.19
CA LEU A 48 -24.89 -76.94 -24.47
C LEU A 48 -25.22 -76.98 -25.97
N ASP A 49 -26.37 -77.55 -26.34
CA ASP A 49 -26.89 -77.53 -27.72
C ASP A 49 -27.29 -76.12 -28.18
N ALA A 50 -27.36 -75.89 -29.50
CA ALA A 50 -27.46 -74.55 -30.07
C ALA A 50 -28.67 -73.73 -29.58
N ASP A 51 -29.84 -74.36 -29.45
CA ASP A 51 -31.07 -73.70 -29.00
C ASP A 51 -31.08 -73.42 -27.48
N GLU A 52 -30.59 -74.37 -26.68
CA GLU A 52 -30.45 -74.21 -25.22
C GLU A 52 -29.37 -73.19 -24.86
N ARG A 53 -28.25 -73.17 -25.61
CA ARG A 53 -27.16 -72.20 -25.46
C ARG A 53 -27.65 -70.77 -25.70
N LYS A 54 -28.56 -70.55 -26.65
CA LYS A 54 -29.10 -69.22 -26.96
C LYS A 54 -30.00 -68.70 -25.84
N ALA A 55 -30.95 -69.52 -25.37
CA ALA A 55 -31.85 -69.14 -24.29
C ALA A 55 -31.12 -68.95 -22.95
N PHE A 56 -30.23 -69.88 -22.59
CA PHE A 56 -29.47 -69.81 -21.34
C PHE A 56 -28.45 -68.66 -21.36
N GLY A 57 -27.77 -68.43 -22.49
CA GLY A 57 -26.82 -67.33 -22.64
C GLY A 57 -27.47 -65.95 -22.54
N GLN A 58 -28.69 -65.79 -23.08
CA GLN A 58 -29.46 -64.56 -22.93
C GLN A 58 -29.85 -64.32 -21.46
N ALA A 59 -30.36 -65.34 -20.77
CA ALA A 59 -30.72 -65.25 -19.35
C ALA A 59 -29.50 -64.91 -18.46
N LEU A 60 -28.33 -65.47 -18.79
CA LEU A 60 -27.09 -65.24 -18.04
C LEU A 60 -26.50 -63.85 -18.27
N ASN A 61 -26.62 -63.31 -19.49
CA ASN A 61 -26.24 -61.92 -19.78
C ASN A 61 -27.17 -60.92 -19.06
N ILE A 62 -28.47 -61.20 -19.00
CA ILE A 62 -29.42 -60.37 -18.21
C ILE A 62 -29.02 -60.41 -16.74
N LEU A 63 -28.78 -61.59 -16.17
CA LEU A 63 -28.33 -61.73 -14.78
C LEU A 63 -27.03 -60.95 -14.51
N LYS A 64 -26.04 -61.07 -15.39
CA LYS A 64 -24.76 -60.34 -15.28
C LYS A 64 -24.98 -58.84 -15.22
N THR A 65 -25.82 -58.31 -16.12
CA THR A 65 -26.12 -56.87 -16.20
C THR A 65 -26.85 -56.39 -14.96
N ASP A 66 -27.85 -57.16 -14.48
CA ASP A 66 -28.62 -56.81 -13.29
C ASP A 66 -27.76 -56.77 -12.03
N ILE A 67 -26.87 -57.77 -11.86
CA ILE A 67 -25.92 -57.82 -10.74
C ILE A 67 -24.89 -56.69 -10.83
N ALA A 68 -24.34 -56.42 -12.02
CA ALA A 68 -23.40 -55.31 -12.19
C ALA A 68 -24.06 -53.96 -11.87
N LYS A 69 -25.32 -53.77 -12.27
CA LYS A 69 -26.10 -52.56 -11.98
C LYS A 69 -26.39 -52.44 -10.48
N ALA A 70 -26.80 -53.52 -9.83
CA ALA A 70 -27.07 -53.53 -8.39
C ALA A 70 -25.82 -53.21 -7.57
N ILE A 71 -24.66 -53.79 -7.94
CA ILE A 71 -23.37 -53.46 -7.35
C ILE A 71 -23.02 -51.99 -7.55
N GLY A 72 -23.17 -51.46 -8.78
CA GLY A 72 -22.89 -50.05 -9.06
C GLY A 72 -23.76 -49.11 -8.21
N SER A 73 -25.07 -49.37 -8.16
CA SER A 73 -26.00 -48.56 -7.36
C SER A 73 -25.67 -48.59 -5.87
N HIS A 74 -25.41 -49.78 -5.30
CA HIS A 74 -25.10 -49.91 -3.88
C HIS A 74 -23.74 -49.34 -3.53
N HIS A 75 -22.78 -49.39 -4.45
CA HIS A 75 -21.47 -48.75 -4.31
C HIS A 75 -21.62 -47.24 -4.19
N ASP A 76 -22.40 -46.63 -5.10
CA ASP A 76 -22.64 -45.19 -5.10
C ASP A 76 -23.35 -44.75 -3.81
N ASP A 77 -24.34 -45.53 -3.34
CA ASP A 77 -25.05 -45.28 -2.09
C ASP A 77 -24.12 -45.35 -0.86
N LEU A 78 -23.26 -46.38 -0.78
CA LEU A 78 -22.31 -46.54 0.33
C LEU A 78 -21.24 -45.44 0.30
N SER A 79 -20.72 -45.12 -0.89
CA SER A 79 -19.70 -44.07 -1.05
C SER A 79 -20.25 -42.69 -0.69
N SER A 80 -21.51 -42.39 -1.04
CA SER A 80 -22.17 -41.14 -0.63
C SER A 80 -22.33 -41.05 0.88
N LYS A 81 -22.74 -42.14 1.55
CA LYS A 81 -22.88 -42.18 3.01
C LYS A 81 -21.54 -42.01 3.73
N GLU A 82 -20.49 -42.64 3.24
CA GLU A 82 -19.14 -42.51 3.79
C GLU A 82 -18.62 -41.07 3.63
N LEU A 83 -18.86 -40.46 2.46
CA LEU A 83 -18.51 -39.06 2.21
C LEU A 83 -19.28 -38.12 3.15
N ASP A 84 -20.60 -38.29 3.28
CA ASP A 84 -21.42 -37.45 4.15
C ASP A 84 -21.01 -37.56 5.62
N ALA A 85 -20.72 -38.79 6.10
CA ALA A 85 -20.23 -39.02 7.45
C ALA A 85 -18.88 -38.30 7.68
N ARG A 86 -17.95 -38.44 6.74
CA ARG A 86 -16.66 -37.75 6.78
C ARG A 86 -16.82 -36.23 6.74
N LEU A 87 -17.71 -35.70 5.91
CA LEU A 87 -18.00 -34.26 5.86
C LEU A 87 -18.63 -33.74 7.15
N MET A 88 -19.42 -34.55 7.86
CA MET A 88 -19.96 -34.20 9.17
C MET A 88 -18.87 -34.19 10.26
N GLU A 89 -17.93 -35.14 10.21
CA GLU A 89 -16.80 -35.22 11.13
C GLU A 89 -15.78 -34.09 10.91
N GLU A 90 -15.49 -33.76 9.65
CA GLU A 90 -14.57 -32.69 9.25
C GLU A 90 -15.19 -31.28 9.34
N ARG A 91 -16.38 -31.14 9.94
CA ARG A 91 -16.99 -29.83 10.14
C ARG A 91 -16.11 -28.95 11.03
N VAL A 92 -15.82 -27.77 10.52
CA VAL A 92 -15.15 -26.70 11.26
C VAL A 92 -16.10 -25.55 11.50
N ASP A 93 -15.90 -24.83 12.60
CA ASP A 93 -16.57 -23.56 12.83
C ASP A 93 -15.87 -22.47 12.00
N VAL A 94 -16.48 -22.15 10.84
CA VAL A 94 -16.00 -21.11 9.92
C VAL A 94 -16.18 -19.69 10.47
N THR A 95 -16.84 -19.52 11.62
CA THR A 95 -17.01 -18.22 12.29
C THR A 95 -15.88 -17.89 13.26
N LEU A 96 -15.00 -18.87 13.56
CA LEU A 96 -13.83 -18.62 14.39
C LEU A 96 -12.92 -17.56 13.72
N PRO A 97 -12.34 -16.65 14.52
CA PRO A 97 -11.35 -15.72 14.01
C PRO A 97 -10.22 -16.46 13.30
N ALA A 98 -9.78 -15.92 12.16
CA ALA A 98 -8.56 -16.38 11.53
C ALA A 98 -7.39 -16.29 12.53
N ARG A 99 -6.37 -17.14 12.33
CA ARG A 99 -5.15 -17.08 13.15
C ARG A 99 -4.55 -15.69 13.02
N SER A 100 -4.26 -15.05 14.16
CA SER A 100 -3.76 -13.69 14.17
C SER A 100 -2.40 -13.62 13.51
N GLU A 101 -2.26 -12.76 12.51
CA GLU A 101 -0.98 -12.34 11.96
C GLU A 101 -0.68 -10.90 12.39
N GLN A 102 0.57 -10.61 12.73
CA GLN A 102 0.97 -9.25 13.06
C GLN A 102 1.07 -8.44 11.76
N GLN A 103 0.15 -7.50 11.57
CA GLN A 103 0.22 -6.54 10.47
C GLN A 103 1.06 -5.33 10.90
N GLY A 104 2.08 -5.02 10.10
CA GLY A 104 2.81 -3.77 10.22
C GLY A 104 1.95 -2.57 9.79
N ARG A 105 2.36 -1.39 10.22
CA ARG A 105 1.75 -0.12 9.82
C ARG A 105 2.82 0.84 9.33
N ILE A 106 2.49 1.60 8.29
CA ILE A 106 3.33 2.69 7.80
C ILE A 106 3.09 3.93 8.66
N HIS A 107 4.17 4.63 9.01
CA HIS A 107 4.10 5.82 9.83
C HIS A 107 3.41 6.97 9.07
N PRO A 108 2.56 7.80 9.72
CA PRO A 108 1.86 8.88 9.01
C PRO A 108 2.76 9.88 8.30
N ILE A 109 3.97 10.13 8.83
CA ILE A 109 4.96 10.97 8.17
C ILE A 109 5.42 10.37 6.84
N SER A 110 5.72 9.06 6.81
CA SER A 110 6.09 8.37 5.58
C SER A 110 4.96 8.39 4.56
N GLN A 111 3.72 8.11 5.01
CA GLN A 111 2.53 8.21 4.17
C GLN A 111 2.38 9.61 3.56
N THR A 112 2.54 10.64 4.39
CA THR A 112 2.42 12.04 3.95
C THR A 112 3.50 12.40 2.92
N ILE A 113 4.74 11.97 3.12
CA ILE A 113 5.82 12.16 2.13
C ILE A 113 5.45 11.46 0.82
N ASP A 114 4.99 10.21 0.86
CA ASP A 114 4.61 9.46 -0.33
C ASP A 114 3.44 10.11 -1.08
N GLU A 115 2.46 10.68 -0.37
CA GLU A 115 1.37 11.45 -0.97
C GLU A 115 1.87 12.72 -1.67
N VAL A 116 2.75 13.48 -1.00
CA VAL A 116 3.36 14.69 -1.58
C VAL A 116 4.19 14.34 -2.82
N VAL A 117 4.96 13.26 -2.76
CA VAL A 117 5.76 12.73 -3.89
C VAL A 117 4.86 12.29 -5.02
N ALA A 118 3.74 11.60 -4.74
CA ALA A 118 2.80 11.16 -5.77
C ALA A 118 2.19 12.36 -6.53
N ILE A 119 1.74 13.39 -5.80
CA ILE A 119 1.13 14.58 -6.42
C ILE A 119 2.15 15.34 -7.27
N LEU A 120 3.30 15.68 -6.68
CA LEU A 120 4.32 16.50 -7.37
C LEU A 120 5.01 15.69 -8.47
N GLY A 121 5.13 14.37 -8.33
CA GLY A 121 5.61 13.47 -9.37
C GLY A 121 4.76 13.53 -10.64
N GLU A 122 3.42 13.59 -10.51
CA GLU A 122 2.53 13.79 -11.66
C GLU A 122 2.65 15.19 -12.29
N MET A 123 3.06 16.19 -11.50
CA MET A 123 3.43 17.51 -12.00
C MET A 123 4.84 17.54 -12.64
N GLY A 124 5.53 16.40 -12.73
CA GLY A 124 6.83 16.25 -13.38
C GLY A 124 8.04 16.55 -12.48
N PHE A 125 7.85 16.60 -11.16
CA PHE A 125 8.97 16.75 -10.23
C PHE A 125 9.70 15.43 -10.01
N THR A 126 11.03 15.51 -9.90
CA THR A 126 11.89 14.36 -9.59
C THR A 126 12.39 14.45 -8.15
N VAL A 127 12.37 13.33 -7.41
CA VAL A 127 12.88 13.28 -6.04
C VAL A 127 14.41 13.32 -6.05
N VAL A 128 14.98 14.19 -5.22
CA VAL A 128 16.41 14.26 -4.92
C VAL A 128 16.63 14.18 -3.42
N GLU A 129 17.75 13.61 -3.00
CA GLU A 129 18.13 13.47 -1.60
C GLU A 129 19.51 14.08 -1.36
N GLY A 130 19.79 14.43 -0.12
CA GLY A 130 21.10 14.92 0.30
C GLY A 130 21.34 14.70 1.79
N PRO A 131 22.55 15.02 2.27
CA PRO A 131 22.98 14.67 3.62
C PRO A 131 22.22 15.47 4.69
N ASP A 132 22.14 14.91 5.90
CA ASP A 132 21.56 15.58 7.08
C ASP A 132 22.55 16.56 7.74
N ILE A 133 23.86 16.29 7.59
CA ILE A 133 24.94 17.17 8.03
C ILE A 133 25.43 17.97 6.82
N GLU A 134 25.39 19.29 6.94
CA GLU A 134 25.77 20.23 5.88
C GLU A 134 26.87 21.18 6.35
N ASP A 135 27.57 21.78 5.40
CA ASP A 135 28.47 22.90 5.68
C ASP A 135 27.69 24.24 5.68
N ASP A 136 28.27 25.26 6.31
CA ASP A 136 27.68 26.61 6.37
C ASP A 136 27.40 27.21 4.99
N TRP A 137 28.20 26.84 3.98
CA TRP A 137 28.05 27.39 2.64
C TRP A 137 26.75 26.91 1.99
N HIS A 138 26.49 25.60 1.97
CA HIS A 138 25.28 25.03 1.40
C HIS A 138 24.04 25.35 2.24
N ASN A 139 24.15 25.37 3.58
CA ASN A 139 23.01 25.65 4.46
C ASN A 139 22.64 27.13 4.56
N PHE A 140 23.56 28.05 4.30
CA PHE A 140 23.25 29.48 4.47
C PHE A 140 23.80 30.37 3.36
N THR A 141 25.11 30.35 3.12
CA THR A 141 25.76 31.34 2.25
C THR A 141 25.24 31.29 0.82
N ALA A 142 25.11 30.09 0.24
CA ALA A 142 24.59 29.88 -1.10
C ALA A 142 23.13 30.34 -1.24
N LEU A 143 22.36 30.31 -0.15
CA LEU A 143 20.97 30.74 -0.04
C LEU A 143 20.82 32.23 0.29
N ASN A 144 21.88 33.02 0.07
CA ASN A 144 21.88 34.47 0.30
C ASN A 144 21.55 34.86 1.77
N ILE A 145 21.88 33.99 2.72
CA ILE A 145 21.78 34.25 4.15
C ILE A 145 23.18 34.66 4.61
N PRO A 146 23.49 35.93 4.95
CA PRO A 146 24.84 36.34 5.34
C PRO A 146 25.23 35.90 6.77
N PRO A 147 26.53 35.92 7.17
CA PRO A 147 27.00 35.46 8.48
C PRO A 147 26.36 36.14 9.70
N ASP A 148 25.93 37.40 9.55
CA ASP A 148 25.29 38.22 10.58
C ASP A 148 23.76 38.03 10.64
N HIS A 149 23.19 37.16 9.79
CA HIS A 149 21.76 36.93 9.73
C HIS A 149 21.24 36.19 10.99
N PRO A 150 20.08 36.59 11.56
CA PRO A 150 19.52 35.94 12.75
C PRO A 150 19.35 34.43 12.64
N ALA A 151 18.96 33.91 11.47
CA ALA A 151 18.81 32.47 11.22
C ALA A 151 20.09 31.63 11.42
N ARG A 152 21.27 32.25 11.51
CA ARG A 152 22.55 31.57 11.79
C ARG A 152 22.92 31.57 13.27
N GLN A 153 22.07 32.07 14.14
CA GLN A 153 22.39 32.13 15.57
C GLN A 153 22.31 30.72 16.20
N GLU A 154 23.16 30.46 17.18
CA GLU A 154 23.28 29.15 17.86
C GLU A 154 22.00 28.74 18.63
N HIS A 155 21.08 29.67 18.86
CA HIS A 155 19.79 29.36 19.50
C HIS A 155 18.80 28.70 18.54
N ASP A 156 19.02 28.79 17.21
CA ASP A 156 18.13 28.22 16.19
C ASP A 156 18.75 27.00 15.49
N THR A 157 20.09 26.93 15.42
CA THR A 157 20.84 25.95 14.62
C THR A 157 21.75 25.07 15.45
N PHE A 158 21.71 23.76 15.23
CA PHE A 158 22.66 22.81 15.81
C PHE A 158 24.01 22.85 15.05
N TYR A 159 24.98 23.54 15.64
CA TYR A 159 26.37 23.52 15.19
C TYR A 159 27.11 22.28 15.70
N LEU A 160 27.87 21.63 14.83
CA LEU A 160 28.70 20.48 15.16
C LEU A 160 30.17 20.90 15.31
N PRO A 161 30.98 20.18 16.10
CA PRO A 161 32.42 20.41 16.16
C PRO A 161 33.05 20.22 14.77
N GLY A 162 33.69 21.25 14.24
CA GLY A 162 34.39 21.21 12.96
C GLY A 162 35.80 20.62 13.06
N ASN A 163 36.41 20.32 11.91
CA ASN A 163 37.82 19.91 11.85
C ASN A 163 38.80 21.10 12.00
N SER A 164 38.29 22.34 11.80
CA SER A 164 39.00 23.61 12.00
C SER A 164 38.01 24.72 12.33
N ASP A 165 38.47 25.85 12.89
CA ASP A 165 37.62 26.99 13.28
C ASP A 165 36.84 27.63 12.11
N ASP A 166 37.32 27.42 10.87
CA ASP A 166 36.74 27.96 9.63
C ASP A 166 35.74 26.99 8.95
N GLU A 167 35.70 25.71 9.33
CA GLU A 167 34.79 24.71 8.78
C GLU A 167 33.61 24.47 9.74
N ARG A 168 32.67 25.43 9.79
CA ARG A 168 31.43 25.23 10.53
C ARG A 168 30.52 24.25 9.79
N VAL A 169 30.28 23.12 10.45
CA VAL A 169 29.31 22.10 10.05
C VAL A 169 28.06 22.21 10.93
N VAL A 170 26.91 21.95 10.33
CA VAL A 170 25.59 22.07 10.98
C VAL A 170 24.73 20.86 10.67
N LEU A 171 23.78 20.55 11.55
CA LEU A 171 22.60 19.82 11.12
C LEU A 171 21.73 20.74 10.28
N ARG A 172 21.32 20.31 9.09
CA ARG A 172 20.58 21.18 8.16
C ARG A 172 19.27 21.68 8.77
N THR A 173 19.00 22.97 8.62
CA THR A 173 17.80 23.65 9.17
C THR A 173 16.58 23.55 8.25
N HIS A 174 16.82 23.15 7.00
CA HIS A 174 15.89 23.04 5.89
C HIS A 174 16.51 22.16 4.79
N THR A 175 15.74 21.67 3.81
CA THR A 175 16.26 20.80 2.73
C THR A 175 16.77 21.57 1.51
N SER A 176 16.76 22.90 1.56
CA SER A 176 17.36 23.80 0.54
C SER A 176 18.82 23.48 0.15
N PRO A 177 19.70 22.96 1.02
CA PRO A 177 21.06 22.56 0.62
C PRO A 177 21.08 21.55 -0.53
N VAL A 178 20.10 20.65 -0.58
CA VAL A 178 19.95 19.68 -1.66
C VAL A 178 19.69 20.39 -2.99
N GLN A 179 18.89 21.46 -2.97
CA GLN A 179 18.61 22.27 -4.16
C GLN A 179 19.86 22.95 -4.70
N ILE A 180 20.68 23.54 -3.81
CA ILE A 180 21.97 24.13 -4.17
C ILE A 180 22.88 23.09 -4.82
N ARG A 181 23.03 21.92 -4.19
CA ARG A 181 23.84 20.82 -4.72
C ARG A 181 23.35 20.38 -6.10
N THR A 182 22.04 20.24 -6.30
CA THR A 182 21.48 19.88 -7.60
C THR A 182 21.76 20.95 -8.65
N MET A 183 21.57 22.24 -8.33
CA MET A 183 21.87 23.34 -9.26
C MET A 183 23.35 23.41 -9.66
N GLN A 184 24.27 23.02 -8.76
CA GLN A 184 25.70 22.95 -9.08
C GLN A 184 26.08 21.76 -9.97
N MET A 185 25.34 20.66 -9.88
CA MET A 185 25.64 19.42 -10.60
C MET A 185 24.88 19.28 -11.92
N THR A 186 23.81 20.03 -12.13
CA THR A 186 22.89 19.84 -13.25
C THR A 186 22.42 21.19 -13.78
N GLU A 187 22.60 21.42 -15.09
CA GLU A 187 22.12 22.63 -15.75
C GLU A 187 20.58 22.63 -15.88
N PRO A 188 19.93 23.81 -15.82
CA PRO A 188 18.50 23.94 -16.12
C PRO A 188 18.10 23.39 -17.51
N PRO A 189 16.86 22.90 -17.69
CA PRO A 189 15.72 23.02 -16.77
C PRO A 189 15.73 22.02 -15.61
N LEU A 190 15.37 22.50 -14.42
CA LEU A 190 15.26 21.71 -13.20
C LEU A 190 13.81 21.72 -12.70
N ARG A 191 13.33 20.56 -12.27
CA ARG A 191 12.05 20.40 -11.55
C ARG A 191 12.20 19.27 -10.54
N ILE A 192 12.50 19.63 -9.30
CA ILE A 192 12.91 18.68 -8.25
C ILE A 192 12.16 18.90 -6.94
N ILE A 193 12.03 17.84 -6.16
CA ILE A 193 11.58 17.89 -4.76
C ILE A 193 12.61 17.20 -3.86
N ALA A 194 12.84 17.78 -2.69
CA ALA A 194 13.81 17.32 -1.69
C ALA A 194 13.09 17.00 -0.37
N PRO A 195 12.51 15.80 -0.21
CA PRO A 195 12.07 15.29 1.09
C PRO A 195 13.29 15.05 1.99
N GLY A 196 13.19 15.42 3.27
CA GLY A 196 14.28 15.16 4.21
C GLY A 196 13.99 15.57 5.64
N ARG A 197 14.81 15.06 6.55
CA ARG A 197 14.85 15.48 7.95
C ARG A 197 15.56 16.82 8.08
N THR A 198 15.07 17.65 8.97
CA THR A 198 15.60 18.98 9.26
C THR A 198 15.60 19.20 10.75
N TYR A 199 16.49 20.06 11.23
CA TYR A 199 16.84 20.15 12.64
C TYR A 199 16.86 21.60 13.10
N ARG A 200 16.22 21.89 14.23
CA ARG A 200 16.17 23.22 14.85
C ARG A 200 16.21 23.08 16.37
N CYS A 201 16.79 24.04 17.08
CA CYS A 201 16.90 23.96 18.54
C CYS A 201 15.62 24.42 19.26
N ASP A 202 14.46 23.88 18.86
CA ASP A 202 13.14 24.18 19.44
C ASP A 202 12.41 22.89 19.84
N ASP A 203 11.75 22.88 21.01
CA ASP A 203 10.98 21.73 21.51
C ASP A 203 9.74 22.18 22.30
N ASP A 204 8.57 22.09 21.67
CA ASP A 204 7.26 22.36 22.29
C ASP A 204 6.14 21.49 21.68
N ALA A 205 4.87 21.81 21.92
CA ALA A 205 3.75 21.00 21.39
C ALA A 205 3.58 21.07 19.85
N THR A 206 4.15 22.11 19.23
CA THR A 206 4.08 22.42 17.79
C THR A 206 5.44 22.41 17.09
N HIS A 207 6.52 22.25 17.84
CA HIS A 207 7.89 22.23 17.37
C HIS A 207 8.63 21.02 17.95
N SER A 208 9.44 20.36 17.14
CA SER A 208 10.32 19.28 17.58
C SER A 208 11.73 19.56 17.06
N PRO A 209 12.78 19.15 17.80
CA PRO A 209 14.14 19.44 17.39
C PRO A 209 14.57 18.74 16.10
N MET A 210 13.82 17.73 15.67
CA MET A 210 13.90 17.11 14.36
C MET A 210 12.50 17.00 13.78
N PHE A 211 12.31 17.45 12.55
CA PHE A 211 11.08 17.32 11.80
C PHE A 211 11.37 17.12 10.31
N HIS A 212 10.36 16.89 9.47
CA HIS A 212 10.54 16.62 8.05
C HIS A 212 10.02 17.78 7.21
N GLN A 213 10.77 18.11 6.17
CA GLN A 213 10.34 19.05 5.16
C GLN A 213 10.39 18.41 3.78
N VAL A 214 9.51 18.88 2.91
CA VAL A 214 9.65 18.72 1.46
C VAL A 214 9.77 20.10 0.88
N GLU A 215 10.84 20.31 0.13
CA GLU A 215 11.02 21.53 -0.63
C GLU A 215 11.03 21.24 -2.12
N GLY A 216 10.37 22.07 -2.90
CA GLY A 216 10.37 21.99 -4.36
C GLY A 216 11.15 23.14 -4.98
N LEU A 217 11.81 22.86 -6.10
CA LEU A 217 12.51 23.85 -6.92
C LEU A 217 12.16 23.63 -8.39
N VAL A 218 11.81 24.71 -9.08
CA VAL A 218 11.71 24.78 -10.54
C VAL A 218 12.61 25.89 -11.04
N VAL A 219 13.47 25.61 -12.01
CA VAL A 219 14.32 26.60 -12.69
C VAL A 219 14.27 26.36 -14.19
N ASP A 220 13.81 27.34 -14.95
CA ASP A 220 13.81 27.34 -16.42
C ASP A 220 13.77 28.80 -16.96
N GLU A 221 13.61 28.99 -18.27
CA GLU A 221 13.64 30.33 -18.88
C GLU A 221 12.29 31.09 -18.77
N THR A 222 11.21 30.39 -18.45
CA THR A 222 9.81 30.84 -18.66
C THR A 222 8.96 30.88 -17.39
N THR A 223 9.37 30.16 -16.34
CA THR A 223 8.64 30.02 -15.09
C THR A 223 8.45 31.38 -14.41
N HIS A 224 7.30 31.62 -13.79
CA HIS A 224 6.96 32.91 -13.19
C HIS A 224 6.00 32.71 -12.01
N MET A 225 5.71 33.78 -11.25
CA MET A 225 4.85 33.72 -10.06
C MET A 225 3.47 33.06 -10.31
N GLY A 226 2.87 33.28 -11.48
CA GLY A 226 1.64 32.59 -11.88
C GLY A 226 1.76 31.05 -11.91
N HIS A 227 2.90 30.50 -12.36
CA HIS A 227 3.17 29.07 -12.36
C HIS A 227 3.32 28.53 -10.92
N LEU A 228 4.03 29.27 -10.05
CA LEU A 228 4.12 28.94 -8.63
C LEU A 228 2.74 28.86 -7.98
N LYS A 229 1.91 29.89 -8.19
CA LYS A 229 0.56 29.93 -7.63
C LYS A 229 -0.31 28.78 -8.12
N GLY A 230 -0.31 28.49 -9.43
CA GLY A 230 -1.06 27.38 -10.00
C GLY A 230 -0.62 26.04 -9.41
N CYS A 231 0.69 25.78 -9.41
CA CYS A 231 1.28 24.56 -8.85
C CYS A 231 0.84 24.31 -7.40
N LEU A 232 0.93 25.34 -6.54
CA LEU A 232 0.61 25.21 -5.12
C LEU A 232 -0.90 25.12 -4.86
N ILE A 233 -1.74 25.81 -5.64
CA ILE A 233 -3.20 25.68 -5.55
C ILE A 233 -3.62 24.25 -5.88
N ASP A 234 -3.14 23.72 -7.01
CA ASP A 234 -3.47 22.37 -7.46
C ASP A 234 -2.93 21.31 -6.48
N PHE A 235 -1.72 21.51 -5.97
CA PHE A 235 -1.14 20.66 -4.93
C PHE A 235 -2.02 20.63 -3.67
N CYS A 236 -2.42 21.78 -3.13
CA CYS A 236 -3.22 21.83 -1.90
C CYS A 236 -4.58 21.16 -2.09
N ARG A 237 -5.24 21.41 -3.22
CA ARG A 237 -6.53 20.79 -3.56
C ARG A 237 -6.43 19.28 -3.67
N ALA A 238 -5.40 18.78 -4.36
CA ALA A 238 -5.15 17.35 -4.48
C ALA A 238 -4.81 16.71 -3.13
N PHE A 239 -3.91 17.32 -2.36
CA PHE A 239 -3.43 16.79 -1.09
C PHE A 239 -4.55 16.67 -0.04
N PHE A 240 -5.38 17.70 0.11
CA PHE A 240 -6.51 17.69 1.05
C PHE A 240 -7.78 17.06 0.47
N GLY A 241 -7.83 16.77 -0.84
CA GLY A 241 -9.01 16.20 -1.49
C GLY A 241 -10.21 17.15 -1.57
N ILE A 242 -9.96 18.46 -1.63
CA ILE A 242 -11.00 19.49 -1.64
C ILE A 242 -10.84 20.31 -2.92
N GLU A 243 -11.72 20.09 -3.90
CA GLU A 243 -11.63 20.73 -5.24
C GLU A 243 -11.65 22.25 -5.15
N ASP A 244 -12.50 22.82 -4.30
CA ASP A 244 -12.68 24.27 -4.13
C ASP A 244 -11.98 24.83 -2.89
N LEU A 245 -10.85 24.23 -2.47
CA LEU A 245 -10.10 24.70 -1.31
C LEU A 245 -9.69 26.18 -1.46
N PRO A 246 -10.09 27.09 -0.55
CA PRO A 246 -9.60 28.46 -0.56
C PRO A 246 -8.12 28.51 -0.22
N VAL A 247 -7.32 29.10 -1.11
CA VAL A 247 -5.88 29.28 -0.92
C VAL A 247 -5.54 30.76 -1.03
N ARG A 248 -4.81 31.29 -0.05
CA ARG A 248 -4.37 32.69 0.01
C ARG A 248 -2.86 32.77 0.01
N PHE A 249 -2.34 33.69 -0.79
CA PHE A 249 -0.92 34.03 -0.83
C PHE A 249 -0.73 35.37 -0.15
N ARG A 250 0.06 35.41 0.92
CA ARG A 250 0.36 36.63 1.67
C ARG A 250 1.85 36.96 1.52
N PRO A 251 2.23 38.21 1.22
CA PRO A 251 3.64 38.58 1.15
C PRO A 251 4.38 38.23 2.45
N SER A 252 5.57 37.67 2.30
CA SER A 252 6.50 37.36 3.40
C SER A 252 7.92 37.71 2.97
N TYR A 253 8.94 37.24 3.68
CA TYR A 253 10.35 37.45 3.37
C TYR A 253 11.16 36.18 3.62
N PHE A 254 11.86 35.72 2.59
CA PHE A 254 12.90 34.70 2.74
C PHE A 254 14.15 35.17 1.97
N PRO A 255 15.36 35.16 2.56
CA PRO A 255 16.57 35.68 1.89
C PRO A 255 16.88 35.07 0.52
N PHE A 256 16.45 33.83 0.28
CA PHE A 256 16.65 33.06 -0.95
C PHE A 256 15.52 33.22 -1.99
N THR A 257 14.48 34.01 -1.72
CA THR A 257 13.42 34.30 -2.71
C THR A 257 13.09 35.79 -2.78
N GLU A 258 12.67 36.27 -3.96
CA GLU A 258 12.17 37.63 -4.18
C GLU A 258 11.37 37.67 -5.51
N PRO A 259 10.05 37.93 -5.51
CA PRO A 259 9.17 38.10 -4.35
C PRO A 259 8.90 36.79 -3.58
N SER A 260 8.73 36.92 -2.26
CA SER A 260 8.34 35.84 -1.34
C SER A 260 6.86 35.89 -0.94
N ALA A 261 6.28 34.73 -0.64
CA ALA A 261 4.94 34.60 -0.09
C ALA A 261 4.80 33.40 0.85
N GLU A 262 3.94 33.54 1.84
CA GLU A 262 3.39 32.41 2.61
C GLU A 262 2.03 32.02 2.05
N VAL A 263 1.71 30.74 2.15
CA VAL A 263 0.44 30.19 1.67
C VAL A 263 -0.38 29.71 2.85
N ASP A 264 -1.60 30.25 2.92
CA ASP A 264 -2.61 29.88 3.89
C ASP A 264 -3.77 29.16 3.19
N ILE A 265 -4.37 28.20 3.87
CA ILE A 265 -5.62 27.54 3.44
C ILE A 265 -6.79 28.00 4.32
N GLY A 266 -7.97 28.04 3.71
CA GLY A 266 -9.22 28.34 4.43
C GLY A 266 -9.53 27.26 5.46
N CYS A 267 -10.00 27.68 6.63
CA CYS A 267 -10.44 26.79 7.69
C CYS A 267 -11.55 27.43 8.55
N THR A 268 -12.26 26.58 9.28
CA THR A 268 -13.26 26.98 10.27
C THR A 268 -12.86 26.42 11.64
N ARG A 269 -12.95 27.26 12.68
CA ARG A 269 -12.72 26.90 14.08
C ARG A 269 -14.00 27.17 14.87
N GLU A 270 -14.85 26.16 15.03
CA GLU A 270 -16.13 26.28 15.74
C GLU A 270 -16.31 25.13 16.73
N GLY A 271 -16.78 25.43 17.94
CA GLY A 271 -17.14 24.40 18.93
C GLY A 271 -15.99 23.48 19.39
N GLY A 272 -14.74 23.85 19.15
CA GLY A 272 -13.56 23.00 19.41
C GLY A 272 -13.19 22.07 18.26
N GLU A 273 -13.90 22.12 17.13
CA GLU A 273 -13.55 21.40 15.90
C GLU A 273 -12.78 22.30 14.93
N PHE A 274 -11.77 21.72 14.29
CA PHE A 274 -11.02 22.34 13.19
C PHE A 274 -11.40 21.66 11.89
N ARG A 275 -11.87 22.42 10.90
CA ARG A 275 -12.24 21.90 9.57
C ARG A 275 -11.57 22.71 8.47
N ILE A 276 -10.97 22.01 7.51
CA ILE A 276 -10.36 22.61 6.33
C ILE A 276 -11.44 22.86 5.27
N GLY A 277 -11.40 24.01 4.60
CA GLY A 277 -12.34 24.36 3.54
C GLY A 277 -12.80 25.82 3.61
N HIS A 278 -14.03 26.09 3.14
CA HIS A 278 -14.61 27.42 3.27
C HIS A 278 -14.88 27.76 4.74
N GLY A 279 -14.31 28.87 5.19
CA GLY A 279 -14.44 29.39 6.54
C GLY A 279 -13.89 30.80 6.64
N ASP A 280 -14.07 31.41 7.81
CA ASP A 280 -13.63 32.79 8.08
C ASP A 280 -12.18 32.89 8.59
N ASP A 281 -11.51 31.75 8.82
CA ASP A 281 -10.16 31.68 9.36
C ASP A 281 -9.15 31.07 8.37
N TRP A 282 -7.86 31.31 8.62
CA TRP A 282 -6.77 30.91 7.75
C TRP A 282 -5.70 30.15 8.52
N MET A 283 -5.13 29.13 7.89
CA MET A 283 -4.04 28.33 8.46
C MET A 283 -2.85 28.32 7.49
N GLU A 284 -1.69 28.78 7.97
CA GLU A 284 -0.43 28.74 7.23
C GLU A 284 0.06 27.31 7.08
N ILE A 285 0.37 26.90 5.85
CA ILE A 285 0.82 25.54 5.53
C ILE A 285 2.20 25.47 4.89
N LEU A 286 2.65 26.51 4.18
CA LEU A 286 3.95 26.52 3.49
C LEU A 286 4.45 27.93 3.16
N GLY A 287 5.77 28.03 2.98
CA GLY A 287 6.46 29.21 2.45
C GLY A 287 6.89 28.99 0.99
N CYS A 288 6.92 30.05 0.19
CA CYS A 288 7.30 29.98 -1.22
C CYS A 288 7.81 31.32 -1.77
N GLY A 289 8.33 31.29 -2.99
CA GLY A 289 8.67 32.52 -3.71
C GLY A 289 9.42 32.27 -5.01
N MET A 290 9.66 33.33 -5.76
CA MET A 290 10.56 33.31 -6.91
C MET A 290 12.01 33.25 -6.40
N VAL A 291 12.85 32.37 -6.93
CA VAL A 291 14.24 32.21 -6.49
C VAL A 291 15.00 33.53 -6.68
N ASN A 292 15.70 33.96 -5.64
CA ASN A 292 16.48 35.20 -5.67
C ASN A 292 17.64 35.05 -6.68
N SER A 293 17.89 36.09 -7.49
CA SER A 293 18.94 36.06 -8.52
C SER A 293 20.32 35.69 -7.95
N ARG A 294 20.63 36.14 -6.74
CA ARG A 294 21.91 35.82 -6.07
C ARG A 294 22.08 34.33 -5.81
N VAL A 295 21.00 33.60 -5.55
CA VAL A 295 21.05 32.15 -5.31
C VAL A 295 21.37 31.42 -6.62
N LEU A 296 20.79 31.87 -7.74
CA LEU A 296 21.13 31.36 -9.07
C LEU A 296 22.59 31.64 -9.41
N ASP A 297 23.03 32.89 -9.20
CA ASP A 297 24.41 33.32 -9.47
C ASP A 297 25.42 32.53 -8.61
N ASN A 298 25.11 32.28 -7.32
CA ASN A 298 25.91 31.45 -6.41
C ASN A 298 26.07 30.00 -6.90
N CYS A 299 25.13 29.51 -7.72
CA CYS A 299 25.16 28.19 -8.33
C CYS A 299 25.70 28.20 -9.77
N ASN A 300 26.26 29.32 -10.24
CA ASN A 300 26.70 29.54 -11.63
C ASN A 300 25.58 29.41 -12.68
N ILE A 301 24.33 29.70 -12.31
CA ILE A 301 23.19 29.78 -13.23
C ILE A 301 22.96 31.24 -13.59
N ASP A 302 22.96 31.56 -14.89
CA ASP A 302 22.74 32.93 -15.40
C ASP A 302 21.32 33.43 -15.07
N SER A 303 21.22 34.27 -14.04
CA SER A 303 19.97 34.85 -13.55
C SER A 303 19.32 35.87 -14.51
N THR A 304 20.01 36.26 -15.59
CA THR A 304 19.42 37.10 -16.65
C THR A 304 18.66 36.27 -17.69
N ARG A 305 18.98 34.98 -17.78
CA ARG A 305 18.36 34.03 -18.71
C ARG A 305 17.38 33.09 -18.01
N TYR A 306 17.73 32.61 -16.81
CA TYR A 306 16.94 31.66 -16.06
C TYR A 306 16.29 32.31 -14.85
N GLN A 307 15.11 31.80 -14.53
CA GLN A 307 14.35 32.16 -13.34
C GLN A 307 13.69 30.90 -12.78
N GLY A 308 13.20 30.99 -11.55
CA GLY A 308 12.64 29.83 -10.91
C GLY A 308 11.75 30.19 -9.75
N PHE A 309 11.02 29.21 -9.25
CA PHE A 309 10.35 29.31 -7.96
C PHE A 309 10.77 28.16 -7.06
N ALA A 310 10.69 28.40 -5.76
CA ALA A 310 10.85 27.39 -4.75
C ALA A 310 9.71 27.46 -3.73
N PHE A 311 9.45 26.35 -3.06
CA PHE A 311 8.50 26.26 -1.95
C PHE A 311 8.98 25.24 -0.93
N GLY A 312 8.55 25.39 0.32
CA GLY A 312 8.88 24.47 1.40
C GLY A 312 7.69 24.28 2.33
N LEU A 313 7.39 23.03 2.64
CA LEU A 313 6.29 22.64 3.52
C LEU A 313 6.78 21.69 4.62
N GLY A 314 6.24 21.85 5.83
CA GLY A 314 6.49 20.96 6.96
C GLY A 314 5.55 19.75 6.92
N ILE A 315 6.11 18.55 6.92
CA ILE A 315 5.34 17.32 6.73
C ILE A 315 4.50 16.99 7.96
N GLU A 316 5.02 17.20 9.16
CA GLU A 316 4.29 17.01 10.41
C GLU A 316 3.02 17.86 10.44
N ARG A 317 3.10 19.15 10.07
CA ARG A 317 1.93 20.03 10.01
C ARG A 317 0.90 19.54 9.00
N MET A 318 1.35 19.12 7.82
CA MET A 318 0.45 18.58 6.78
C MET A 318 -0.25 17.31 7.24
N ALA A 319 0.48 16.39 7.87
CA ALA A 319 -0.07 15.15 8.44
C ALA A 319 -1.08 15.44 9.57
N MET A 320 -0.76 16.38 10.46
CA MET A 320 -1.66 16.80 11.55
C MET A 320 -2.96 17.37 11.01
N LEU A 321 -2.89 18.25 10.02
CA LEU A 321 -4.06 18.87 9.41
C LEU A 321 -4.92 17.86 8.65
N LYS A 322 -4.29 16.95 7.90
CA LYS A 322 -5.00 15.96 7.07
C LYS A 322 -5.63 14.84 7.90
N TYR A 323 -4.92 14.31 8.89
CA TYR A 323 -5.37 13.16 9.68
C TYR A 323 -5.91 13.52 11.06
N GLY A 324 -5.99 14.81 11.39
CA GLY A 324 -6.55 15.29 12.66
C GLY A 324 -5.68 14.94 13.88
N ILE A 325 -4.36 14.91 13.72
CA ILE A 325 -3.44 14.57 14.82
C ILE A 325 -3.19 15.84 15.66
N PRO A 326 -3.49 15.85 16.97
CA PRO A 326 -3.52 17.07 17.77
C PRO A 326 -2.16 17.54 18.30
N ASP A 327 -1.18 16.64 18.45
CA ASP A 327 0.11 16.93 19.09
C ASP A 327 1.26 16.35 18.24
N LEU A 328 2.19 17.22 17.85
CA LEU A 328 3.32 16.87 16.99
C LEU A 328 4.27 15.88 17.67
N ARG A 329 4.45 15.96 18.99
CA ARG A 329 5.43 15.13 19.72
C ARG A 329 5.11 13.64 19.61
N THR A 330 3.83 13.31 19.47
CA THR A 330 3.36 11.92 19.35
C THR A 330 3.93 11.18 18.14
N PHE A 331 4.41 11.88 17.10
CA PHE A 331 5.13 11.27 15.98
C PHE A 331 6.45 10.61 16.40
N TYR A 332 7.09 11.05 17.48
CA TYR A 332 8.42 10.58 17.89
C TYR A 332 8.43 9.74 19.17
N GLU A 333 7.30 9.66 19.89
CA GLU A 333 7.15 8.87 21.12
C GLU A 333 7.20 7.34 20.88
N SER A 334 7.05 6.90 19.63
CA SER A 334 7.08 5.48 19.24
C SER A 334 6.01 4.61 19.94
N ASP A 335 4.82 5.16 20.23
CA ASP A 335 3.70 4.41 20.81
C ASP A 335 3.02 3.51 19.75
N LEU A 336 3.07 2.18 19.95
CA LEU A 336 2.45 1.21 19.05
C LEU A 336 0.92 1.32 18.97
N ARG A 337 0.24 1.82 20.01
CA ARG A 337 -1.21 2.05 19.99
C ARG A 337 -1.55 3.22 19.08
N TRP A 338 -0.76 4.28 19.17
CA TRP A 338 -0.85 5.45 18.30
C TRP A 338 -0.58 5.05 16.84
N LEU A 339 0.48 4.28 16.59
CA LEU A 339 0.80 3.80 15.24
C LEU A 339 -0.25 2.83 14.68
N ARG A 340 -0.92 2.04 15.54
CA ARG A 340 -2.04 1.20 15.09
C ARG A 340 -3.29 1.98 14.73
N HIS A 341 -3.49 3.14 15.36
CA HIS A 341 -4.65 4.01 15.15
C HIS A 341 -4.46 4.92 13.93
N TYR A 342 -3.32 5.62 13.86
CA TYR A 342 -3.03 6.57 12.78
C TYR A 342 -2.22 5.98 11.63
N GLY A 343 -1.53 4.86 11.82
CA GLY A 343 -0.68 4.28 10.79
C GLY A 343 -1.46 3.55 9.69
N PHE A 344 -0.84 3.50 8.52
CA PHE A 344 -1.46 3.05 7.27
C PHE A 344 -1.14 1.59 6.94
N SER A 345 -1.94 0.96 6.09
CA SER A 345 -1.60 -0.36 5.55
C SER A 345 -0.40 -0.22 4.61
N ALA A 346 0.50 -1.21 4.60
CA ALA A 346 1.62 -1.24 3.64
C ALA A 346 1.16 -1.36 2.17
N LEU A 347 -0.11 -1.73 1.94
CA LEU A 347 -0.69 -1.82 0.61
C LEU A 347 -1.44 -0.53 0.20
N ASP A 348 -1.63 0.43 1.11
CA ASP A 348 -2.26 1.72 0.82
C ASP A 348 -1.21 2.71 0.29
N VAL A 349 -0.55 2.34 -0.81
CA VAL A 349 0.46 3.16 -1.47
C VAL A 349 -0.23 4.35 -2.16
N PRO A 350 0.10 5.60 -1.81
CA PRO A 350 -0.47 6.78 -2.44
C PRO A 350 -0.27 6.81 -3.95
N SER A 351 -1.34 7.09 -4.69
CA SER A 351 -1.26 7.44 -6.11
C SER A 351 -2.49 8.24 -6.50
N MET A 352 -2.37 9.07 -7.54
CA MET A 352 -3.52 9.86 -8.01
C MET A 352 -4.62 8.99 -8.61
N VAL A 353 -4.29 7.79 -9.11
CA VAL A 353 -5.26 6.82 -9.64
C VAL A 353 -5.89 5.97 -8.52
N GLY A 354 -5.09 5.53 -7.55
CA GLY A 354 -5.54 4.66 -6.44
C GLY A 354 -6.24 5.40 -5.29
N GLY A 355 -6.12 6.73 -5.28
CA GLY A 355 -6.65 7.65 -4.28
C GLY A 355 -5.58 8.08 -3.27
N LEU A 356 -5.66 9.36 -2.88
CA LEU A 356 -4.78 9.99 -1.87
C LEU A 356 -5.45 10.20 -0.51
N ASN A 357 -6.75 9.94 -0.41
CA ASN A 357 -7.54 10.12 0.80
C ASN A 357 -8.29 8.82 1.06
N ARG A 358 -7.85 8.06 2.06
CA ARG A 358 -8.54 6.87 2.56
C ARG A 358 -8.69 6.92 4.06
#